data_AF-A0A1E5W1F5-F1
#
_entry.id   AF-A0A1E5W1F5-F1
#
_cell.length_a   1.000
_cell.length_b   1.000
_cell.length_c   1.000
_cell.angle_alpha   90.00
_cell.angle_beta   90.00
_cell.angle_gamma   90.00
#
_symmetry.space_group_name_H-M   'P 1'
#
loop_
_entity.id
_entity.type
_entity.pdbx_description
1 polymer ?
#
loop_
_entity_poly.entity_id
_entity_poly.type
_entity_poly.pdbx_seq_one_letter_code
_entity_poly.pdbx_strand_id
1 'polypeptide(L)' 'LPDWSLRSRKLVAKEHRKAFDSLCLLLTRNLWLERNGRVFRNTSRPPVSLVETIFDLSSL' A
#
# COMPACT_ATOMS: atom_id res chain seq x y z
N LEU A 1 -4.78 8.81 -8.06
CA LEU A 1 -3.56 8.21 -7.51
C LEU A 1 -2.56 9.35 -7.31
N PRO A 2 -1.90 9.47 -6.15
CA PRO A 2 -0.98 10.57 -5.87
C PRO A 2 0.14 10.63 -6.93
N ASP A 3 0.62 11.83 -7.25
CA ASP A 3 1.53 12.08 -8.39
C ASP A 3 2.80 11.22 -8.40
N TRP A 4 3.24 10.75 -7.23
CA TRP A 4 4.41 9.88 -7.11
C TRP A 4 4.18 8.50 -7.73
N SER A 5 2.96 7.96 -7.68
CA SER A 5 2.70 6.61 -8.18
C SER A 5 2.63 6.58 -9.70
N LEU A 6 2.12 7.65 -10.33
CA LEU A 6 2.13 7.79 -11.80
C LEU A 6 3.57 7.92 -12.34
N ARG A 7 4.42 8.68 -11.64
CA ARG A 7 5.85 8.79 -11.98
C ARG A 7 6.55 7.43 -11.87
N SER A 8 6.31 6.72 -10.77
CA SER A 8 6.88 5.38 -10.54
C SER A 8 6.39 4.37 -11.58
N ARG A 9 5.10 4.38 -11.94
CA ARG A 9 4.51 3.51 -12.96
C ARG A 9 5.17 3.63 -14.33
N LYS A 10 5.69 4.82 -14.69
CA LYS A 10 6.40 5.02 -15.96
C LYS A 10 7.73 4.26 -16.03
N LEU A 11 8.34 3.98 -14.88
CA LEU A 11 9.57 3.19 -14.75
C LEU A 11 9.30 1.67 -14.78
N VAL A 12 8.05 1.25 -14.64
CA VAL A 12 7.64 -0.15 -14.64
C VAL A 12 7.35 -0.62 -16.08
N ALA A 13 7.91 -1.78 -16.43
CA ALA A 13 7.63 -2.46 -17.71
C ALA A 13 6.12 -2.62 -17.91
N LYS A 14 5.63 -2.44 -19.16
CA LYS A 14 4.19 -2.40 -19.47
C LYS A 14 3.44 -3.62 -18.91
N GLU A 15 4.05 -4.80 -19.01
CA GLU A 15 3.52 -6.08 -18.53
C GLU A 15 3.29 -6.13 -17.02
N HIS A 16 4.08 -5.40 -16.23
CA HIS A 16 3.98 -5.39 -14.77
C HIS A 16 3.15 -4.22 -14.22
N ARG A 17 2.68 -3.29 -15.06
CA ARG A 17 1.94 -2.10 -14.59
C ARG A 17 0.65 -2.45 -13.86
N LYS A 18 -0.05 -3.51 -14.28
CA LYS A 18 -1.27 -3.96 -13.59
C LYS A 18 -0.96 -4.43 -12.17
N ALA A 19 0.09 -5.23 -11.98
CA ALA A 19 0.53 -5.69 -10.67
C ALA A 19 0.99 -4.51 -9.80
N PHE A 20 1.74 -3.56 -10.38
CA PHE A 20 2.13 -2.32 -9.70
C PHE A 20 0.92 -1.47 -9.26
N ASP A 21 -0.07 -1.30 -10.14
CA ASP A 21 -1.29 -0.55 -9.84
C ASP A 21 -2.06 -1.22 -8.68
N SER A 22 -2.17 -2.55 -8.68
CA SER A 22 -2.74 -3.34 -7.57
C SER A 22 -1.97 -3.16 -6.27
N LEU A 23 -0.64 -3.20 -6.30
CA LEU A 23 0.21 -2.98 -5.12
C LEU A 23 0.01 -1.57 -4.55
N CYS A 24 -0.06 -0.54 -5.40
CA CYS A 24 -0.32 0.83 -4.95
C CYS A 24 -1.68 0.96 -4.25
N LEU A 25 -2.71 0.28 -4.77
CA LEU A 25 -4.03 0.23 -4.14
C LEU A 25 -3.98 -0.48 -2.79
N LEU A 26 -3.30 -1.63 -2.70
CA LEU A 26 -3.10 -2.38 -1.46
C LEU A 26 -2.38 -1.54 -0.39
N LEU A 27 -1.29 -0.87 -0.77
CA LEU A 27 -0.54 0.04 0.09
C LEU A 27 -1.42 1.19 0.60
N THR A 28 -2.09 1.88 -0.33
CA THR A 28 -2.96 3.02 0.01
C THR A 28 -4.08 2.59 0.95
N ARG A 29 -4.71 1.42 0.71
CA ARG A 29 -5.76 0.87 1.57
C ARG A 29 -5.25 0.56 2.97
N ASN A 30 -4.12 -0.12 3.11
CA ASN A 30 -3.57 -0.49 4.42
C ASN A 30 -3.13 0.73 5.22
N LEU A 31 -2.51 1.72 4.58
CA LEU A 31 -2.17 2.99 5.23
C LEU A 31 -3.43 3.76 5.68
N TRP A 32 -4.47 3.79 4.85
CA TRP A 32 -5.74 4.42 5.20
C TRP A 32 -6.41 3.72 6.39
N LEU A 33 -6.42 2.39 6.42
CA LEU A 33 -6.98 1.61 7.52
C LEU A 33 -6.20 1.84 8.83
N GLU A 34 -4.87 1.85 8.78
CA GLU A 34 -4.01 2.13 9.94
C GLU A 34 -4.30 3.54 10.49
N ARG A 35 -4.34 4.56 9.63
CA ARG A 35 -4.70 5.93 10.02
C ARG A 35 -6.08 5.98 10.67
N ASN A 36 -7.07 5.30 10.10
CA ASN A 36 -8.42 5.27 10.66
C ASN A 36 -8.49 4.54 12.00
N GLY A 37 -7.71 3.47 12.19
CA GLY A 37 -7.57 2.80 13.48
C GLY A 37 -7.06 3.77 14.55
N ARG A 38 -6.02 4.55 14.21
CA ARG A 38 -5.44 5.55 15.12
C ARG A 38 -6.45 6.64 15.48
N VAL A 39 -7.13 7.20 14.49
CA VAL A 39 -8.05 8.34 14.68
C VAL A 39 -9.35 7.93 15.35
N PHE A 40 -10.00 6.86 14.90
CA PHE A 40 -11.36 6.52 15.33
C PHE A 40 -11.43 5.45 16.40
N ARG A 41 -10.36 4.68 16.61
CA ARG A 41 -10.34 3.54 17.55
C ARG A 41 -9.22 3.62 18.58
N ASN A 42 -8.37 4.64 18.53
CA ASN A 42 -7.16 4.77 19.33
C ASN A 42 -6.28 3.51 19.28
N THR A 43 -6.29 2.79 18.15
CA THR A 43 -5.45 1.62 17.93
C THR A 43 -4.29 1.97 17.01
N SER A 44 -3.09 1.51 17.36
CA SER A 44 -1.86 1.78 16.60
C SER A 44 -1.07 0.49 16.50
N ARG A 45 -0.80 0.04 15.28
CA ARG A 45 0.12 -1.09 15.06
C ARG A 45 1.56 -0.59 15.04
N PRO A 46 2.52 -1.43 15.48
CA PRO A 46 3.93 -1.18 15.19
C PRO A 46 4.15 -1.10 13.67
N PRO A 47 4.98 -0.16 13.17
CA PRO A 47 5.23 -0.02 11.73
C PRO A 47 5.71 -1.32 11.07
N VAL A 48 6.53 -2.10 11.76
CA VAL A 48 7.05 -3.39 11.28
C VAL A 48 5.92 -4.37 10.96
N SER A 49 4.95 -4.51 11.88
CA SER A 49 3.80 -5.41 11.68
C SER A 49 2.93 -4.99 10.49
N LEU A 50 2.81 -3.68 10.22
CA LEU A 50 2.10 -3.20 9.04
C LEU A 50 2.85 -3.56 7.74
N VAL A 51 4.17 -3.45 7.73
CA VAL A 51 5.01 -3.83 6.59
C VAL A 51 4.91 -5.33 6.31
N GLU A 52 4.99 -6.17 7.34
CA GLU A 52 4.80 -7.63 7.22
C GLU A 52 3.43 -7.96 6.63
N THR A 53 2.36 -7.36 7.15
CA THR A 53 1.00 -7.57 6.63
C THR A 53 0.90 -7.21 5.14
N ILE A 54 1.51 -6.09 4.72
CA ILE A 54 1.50 -5.65 3.33
C ILE A 54 2.30 -6.63 2.45
N PHE A 55 3.44 -7.09 2.94
CA PHE A 55 4.31 -8.03 2.23
C PHE A 55 3.60 -9.36 1.98
N ASP A 56 2.97 -9.93 3.01
CA ASP A 56 2.20 -11.17 2.92
C ASP A 56 1.05 -11.04 1.92
N LEU A 57 0.31 -9.94 1.97
CA LEU A 57 -0.81 -9.67 1.05
C LEU A 57 -0.36 -9.43 -0.40
N SER A 58 0.89 -9.00 -0.61
CA SER A 58 1.45 -8.82 -1.96
C SER A 58 2.05 -10.09 -2.56
N SER A 59 2.20 -11.14 -1.75
CA SER A 59 2.75 -12.44 -2.15
C SER A 59 1.68 -13.48 -2.51
N LEU A 60 0.39 -13.13 -2.36
CA LEU A 60 -0.80 -13.92 -2.72
C LEU A 60 -1.27 -13.59 -4.14
#